data_AF-A0A448XIF8-F1
#
_entry.id   AF-A0A448XIF8-F1
#
_cell.length_a   1.000
_cell.length_b   1.000
_cell.length_c   1.000
_cell.angle_alpha   90.00
_cell.angle_beta   90.00
_cell.angle_gamma   90.00
#
_symmetry.space_group_name_H-M   'P 1'
#
loop_
_entity.id
_entity.type
_entity.pdbx_description
1 polymer ?
#
loop_
_entity_poly.entity_id
_entity_poly.type
_entity_poly.pdbx_seq_one_letter_code
_entity_poly.pdbx_strand_id
1 'polypeptide(L)' 'MYRVLGKGGFGEVCACQVRATGKLYACKKLEKKRVKKRRGEHMALMEKQILQKVNSRFVAATCPIMPD' A
#
# COMPACT_ATOMS: atom_id res chain seq x y z
N MET A 1 12.78 -6.75 0.37
CA MET A 1 11.44 -7.06 0.88
C MET A 1 11.60 -8.18 1.88
N TYR A 2 11.12 -8.02 3.12
CA TYR A 2 11.55 -8.88 4.23
C TYR A 2 10.62 -10.06 4.46
N ARG A 3 9.37 -9.79 4.82
CA ARG A 3 8.37 -10.81 5.14
C ARG A 3 6.97 -10.31 4.84
N VAL A 4 6.04 -11.24 4.67
CA VAL A 4 4.60 -10.97 4.62
C VAL A 4 4.12 -10.58 6.02
N LEU A 5 3.39 -9.48 6.11
CA LEU A 5 2.72 -8.98 7.32
C LEU A 5 1.24 -9.37 7.34
N GLY A 6 0.63 -9.55 6.17
CA GLY A 6 -0.77 -9.96 6.04
C GLY A 6 -1.21 -10.14 4.59
N LYS A 7 -2.45 -10.60 4.39
CA LYS A 7 -3.07 -10.78 3.07
C LYS A 7 -4.35 -9.97 2.98
N GLY A 8 -4.53 -9.26 1.87
CA GLY A 8 -5.73 -8.50 1.54
C GLY A 8 -6.47 -9.07 0.33
N GLY A 9 -7.60 -8.44 -0.01
CA GLY A 9 -8.48 -8.89 -1.10
C GLY A 9 -7.84 -8.93 -2.49
N PHE A 10 -6.76 -8.18 -2.71
CA PHE A 10 -6.07 -8.03 -4.00
C PHE A 10 -4.59 -8.41 -4.00
N GLY A 11 -4.04 -8.87 -2.88
CA GLY A 11 -2.61 -9.19 -2.77
C GLY A 11 -2.12 -9.16 -1.33
N GLU A 12 -0.81 -9.19 -1.15
CA GLU A 12 -0.16 -9.27 0.16
C GLU A 12 0.29 -7.89 0.67
N VAL A 13 0.38 -7.75 1.98
CA VAL A 13 1.05 -6.63 2.65
C VAL A 13 2.37 -7.15 3.20
N CYS A 14 3.46 -6.44 2.92
CA CYS A 14 4.79 -6.92 3.29
C CYS A 14 5.66 -5.82 3.89
N ALA A 15 6.55 -6.22 4.79
CA ALA A 15 7.54 -5.30 5.34
C ALA A 15 8.60 -4.95 4.27
N CYS A 16 8.87 -3.67 4.12
CA CYS A 16 9.92 -3.13 3.27
C CYS A 16 10.73 -2.07 4.00
N GLN A 17 11.96 -1.87 3.54
CA GLN A 17 12.87 -0.84 4.03
C GLN A 17 13.22 0.06 2.85
N VAL A 18 13.14 1.38 3.04
CA VAL A 18 13.62 2.33 2.06
C VAL A 18 15.14 2.35 2.11
N ARG A 19 15.80 1.94 1.01
CA ARG A 19 17.27 1.80 0.97
C ARG A 19 18.01 3.09 1.34
N ALA A 20 17.52 4.23 0.89
CA ALA A 20 18.17 5.52 1.12
C ALA A 20 18.08 6.00 2.58
N THR A 21 17.04 5.63 3.32
CA THR A 21 16.77 6.19 4.67
C THR A 21 16.79 5.14 5.78
N GLY A 22 16.81 3.85 5.45
CA GLY A 22 16.68 2.76 6.41
C GLY A 22 15.29 2.65 7.07
N LYS A 23 14.32 3.52 6.74
CA LYS A 23 12.99 3.52 7.35
C LYS A 23 12.17 2.30 6.91
N LEU A 24 11.48 1.68 7.88
CA LEU A 24 10.61 0.53 7.66
C LEU A 24 9.17 0.97 7.35
N TYR A 25 8.53 0.25 6.43
CA TYR A 25 7.15 0.49 6.01
C TYR A 25 6.42 -0.83 5.72
N ALA A 26 5.10 -0.74 5.64
CA ALA A 26 4.25 -1.76 5.06
C ALA A 26 3.94 -1.41 3.59
N CYS A 27 4.31 -2.29 2.66
CA CYS A 27 3.96 -2.18 1.25
C CYS A 27 2.78 -3.10 0.95
N LYS A 28 1.61 -2.50 0.67
CA LYS A 28 0.42 -3.20 0.21
C LYS A 28 0.50 -3.40 -1.29
N LYS A 29 0.66 -4.65 -1.72
CA LYS A 29 0.72 -5.02 -3.14
C LYS A 29 -0.68 -5.28 -3.68
N LEU A 30 -0.97 -4.71 -4.85
CA LEU A 30 -2.21 -4.94 -5.58
C LEU A 30 -1.91 -5.68 -6.88
N GLU A 31 -2.40 -6.90 -7.01
CA GLU A 31 -2.23 -7.70 -8.23
C GLU A 31 -3.15 -7.18 -9.34
N LYS A 32 -2.58 -6.51 -10.35
CA LYS A 32 -3.32 -5.87 -11.46
C LYS A 32 -4.37 -6.79 -12.11
N LYS A 33 -4.03 -8.08 -12.33
CA LYS A 33 -4.96 -9.07 -12.89
C LYS A 33 -6.20 -9.28 -12.00
N ARG A 34 -6.02 -9.36 -10.67
CA ARG A 34 -7.10 -9.56 -9.69
C ARG A 34 -7.95 -8.30 -9.53
N VAL A 35 -7.32 -7.13 -9.50
CA VAL A 35 -8.01 -5.83 -9.47
C VAL A 35 -8.94 -5.72 -10.67
N LYS A 36 -8.42 -5.93 -11.89
CA LYS A 36 -9.23 -5.87 -13.13
C LYS A 36 -10.34 -6.90 -13.16
N LYS A 37 -10.05 -8.16 -12.78
CA LYS A 37 -11.06 -9.24 -12.75
C LYS A 37 -12.25 -8.90 -11.85
N ARG A 38 -12.02 -8.18 -10.76
CA ARG A 38 -13.06 -7.83 -9.77
C ARG A 38 -13.54 -6.38 -9.89
N ARG A 39 -13.12 -5.65 -10.94
CA ARG A 39 -13.46 -4.23 -11.16
C ARG A 39 -13.12 -3.34 -9.94
N GLY A 40 -11.98 -3.60 -9.32
CA GLY A 40 -11.54 -2.96 -8.07
C GLY A 40 -10.74 -1.67 -8.24
N GLU A 41 -10.60 -1.16 -9.46
CA GLU A 41 -9.75 -0.01 -9.81
C GLU A 41 -10.16 1.25 -9.05
N HIS A 42 -11.46 1.56 -9.02
CA HIS A 42 -11.98 2.74 -8.34
C HIS A 42 -11.72 2.68 -6.83
N MET A 43 -11.96 1.52 -6.21
CA MET A 43 -11.71 1.32 -4.78
C MET A 43 -10.23 1.49 -4.43
N ALA A 44 -9.32 0.92 -5.23
CA ALA A 44 -7.89 1.04 -5.02
C ALA A 44 -7.40 2.49 -5.14
N LEU A 45 -7.93 3.23 -6.13
CA LEU A 45 -7.60 4.64 -6.32
C LEU A 45 -8.15 5.50 -5.17
N MET A 46 -9.38 5.24 -4.74
CA MET A 46 -10.02 5.94 -3.62
C MET A 46 -9.23 5.77 -2.32
N GLU A 47 -8.77 4.54 -2.01
CA GLU A 47 -7.91 4.27 -0.86
C GLU A 47 -6.64 5.11 -0.90
N LYS A 48 -5.94 5.16 -2.04
CA LYS A 48 -4.73 5.99 -2.23
C LYS A 48 -5.03 7.46 -1.99
N GLN A 49 -6.09 8.00 -2.61
CA GLN A 49 -6.43 9.43 -2.53
C GLN A 49 -6.83 9.86 -1.12
N ILE A 50 -7.59 9.04 -0.39
CA ILE A 50 -7.99 9.37 0.98
C ILE A 50 -6.76 9.37 1.89
N LEU A 51 -5.93 8.32 1.84
CA LEU A 51 -4.77 8.23 2.72
C LEU A 51 -3.70 9.29 2.41
N GLN A 52 -3.62 9.79 1.17
CA GLN A 52 -2.76 10.92 0.81
C GLN A 52 -3.23 12.26 1.38
N LYS A 53 -4.54 12.42 1.63
CA LYS A 53 -5.13 13.67 2.14
C LYS A 53 -5.21 13.72 3.67
N VAL A 54 -5.24 12.56 4.33
CA VAL A 54 -5.40 12.48 5.79
C VAL A 54 -4.04 12.60 6.48
N ASN A 55 -3.93 13.56 7.40
CA ASN A 55 -2.78 13.71 8.29
C ASN A 55 -3.22 13.55 9.76
N SER A 56 -3.30 12.32 10.24
CA SER A 56 -3.73 11.98 11.60
C SER A 56 -2.85 10.87 12.19
N ARG A 57 -2.46 11.00 13.46
CA ARG A 57 -1.69 9.96 14.19
C ARG A 57 -2.45 8.65 14.37
N PHE A 58 -3.77 8.67 14.20
CA PHE A 58 -4.64 7.51 14.36
C PHE A 58 -4.95 6.79 13.03
N VAL A 59 -4.47 7.33 11.91
CA VAL A 59 -4.69 6.77 10.58
C VAL A 59 -3.33 6.42 9.97
N ALA A 60 -3.25 5.29 9.29
CA ALA A 60 -2.01 4.90 8.60
C ALA A 60 -1.66 5.93 7.52
N ALA A 61 -0.46 6.51 7.60
CA ALA A 61 0.00 7.51 6.63
C ALA A 61 0.59 6.85 5.37
N THR A 62 0.30 7.43 4.20
CA THR A 62 0.99 7.04 2.96
C THR A 62 2.41 7.56 2.91
N CYS A 63 3.33 6.71 2.45
CA CYS A 63 4.71 7.11 2.20
C CYS A 63 4.82 7.77 0.81
N PRO A 64 5.27 9.05 0.70
CA PRO A 64 5.33 9.76 -0.59
C PRO A 64 6.47 9.29 -1.51
N ILE A 65 7.41 8.51 -0.97
CA ILE A 65 8.65 8.07 -1.62
C ILE A 65 8.65 6.60 -2.04
N MET A 66 7.50 5.91 -1.98
CA MET A 66 7.36 4.58 -2.58
C MET A 66 6.96 4.76 -4.05
N PRO A 67 7.87 4.58 -5.03
CA PRO A 67 7.49 4.61 -6.43
C PRO A 67 6.52 3.47 -6.75
N ASP A 68 5.58 3.72 -7.68
CA ASP A 68 4.67 2.72 -8.26
C ASP A 68 5.44 1.57 -8.96
#